data_AF-A0A2N2C445-F1
#
_entry.id   AF-A0A2N2C445-F1
#
_cell.length_a   1.000
_cell.length_b   1.000
_cell.length_c   1.000
_cell.angle_alpha   90.00
_cell.angle_beta   90.00
_cell.angle_gamma   90.00
#
_symmetry.space_group_name_H-M   'P 1'
#
loop_
_entity.id
_entity.type
_entity.pdbx_description
1 polymer ?
#
loop_
_entity_poly.entity_id
_entity_poly.type
_entity_poly.pdbx_seq_one_letter_code
_entity_poly.pdbx_strand_id
1 'polypeptide(L)'
;MKNQKGFTLIEILVVILIISILAAILIPQLTDITHSANAAVDKTKLHNLNLATSIYRSEKGIEGTDIFEGISDDLLRMNKLVDEGYLEEILIPRLIEHEFVWDVTDQEWEIVVNE
;
A
#
# COMPACT_ATOMS: atom_id res chain seq x y z
N MET A 1 24.13 6.14 57.25
CA MET A 1 24.66 5.21 56.21
C MET A 1 23.57 5.03 55.16
N LYS A 2 23.81 5.43 53.91
CA LYS A 2 22.80 5.32 52.83
C LYS A 2 22.71 3.85 52.39
N ASN A 3 21.55 3.24 52.61
CA ASN A 3 21.21 1.91 52.08
C ASN A 3 21.15 1.97 50.55
N GLN A 4 22.26 1.64 49.88
CA GLN A 4 22.25 1.43 48.45
C GLN A 4 21.74 0.01 48.19
N LYS A 5 20.43 -0.13 47.97
CA LYS A 5 19.85 -1.36 47.44
C LYS A 5 20.23 -1.46 45.97
N GLY A 6 21.18 -2.34 45.66
CA GLY A 6 21.52 -2.70 44.28
C GLY A 6 20.44 -3.60 43.68
N PHE A 7 20.15 -3.40 42.39
CA PHE A 7 19.28 -4.26 41.60
C PHE A 7 19.84 -5.69 41.55
N THR A 8 19.00 -6.71 41.70
CA THR A 8 19.48 -8.10 41.62
C THR A 8 19.51 -8.60 40.18
N LEU A 9 20.45 -9.51 39.87
CA LEU A 9 20.49 -10.18 38.56
C LEU A 9 19.20 -10.97 38.30
N ILE A 10 18.60 -11.52 39.36
CA ILE A 10 17.35 -12.29 39.29
C ILE A 10 16.19 -11.37 38.84
N GLU A 11 16.11 -10.14 39.33
CA GLU A 11 15.09 -9.18 38.89
C GLU A 11 15.20 -8.87 37.40
N ILE A 12 16.40 -8.65 36.88
CA ILE A 12 16.57 -8.42 35.44
C ILE A 12 16.23 -9.69 34.64
N LEU A 13 16.61 -10.87 35.13
CA LEU A 13 16.36 -12.15 34.45
C LEU A 13 14.85 -12.45 34.32
N VAL A 14 14.06 -12.22 35.37
CA VAL A 14 12.61 -12.43 35.31
C VAL A 14 11.95 -11.38 34.41
N VAL A 15 12.42 -10.14 34.42
CA VAL A 15 11.87 -9.07 33.58
C VAL A 15 12.08 -9.37 32.10
N ILE A 16 13.29 -9.74 31.68
CA ILE A 16 13.56 -10.08 30.27
C ILE A 16 12.78 -11.33 29.84
N LEU A 17 12.61 -12.32 30.74
CA LEU A 17 11.82 -13.52 30.47
C LEU A 17 10.36 -13.17 30.13
N ILE A 18 9.73 -12.31 30.93
CA ILE A 18 8.35 -11.86 30.69
C ILE A 18 8.27 -11.04 29.39
N ILE A 19 9.20 -10.10 29.17
CA ILE A 19 9.23 -9.28 27.95
C ILE A 19 9.40 -10.18 26.70
N SER A 20 10.24 -11.21 26.75
CA SER A 20 10.42 -12.13 25.63
C SER A 20 9.16 -12.92 25.28
N ILE A 21 8.40 -13.38 26.28
CA ILE A 21 7.12 -14.09 26.04
C ILE A 21 6.09 -13.13 25.43
N LEU A 22 5.97 -11.90 25.95
CA LEU A 22 5.05 -10.91 25.40
C LEU A 22 5.44 -10.48 23.98
N ALA A 23 6.73 -10.25 23.74
CA ALA A 23 7.25 -9.85 22.43
C ALA A 23 7.03 -10.94 21.37
N ALA A 24 7.14 -12.22 21.74
CA ALA A 24 6.92 -13.33 20.81
C ALA A 24 5.50 -13.37 20.23
N ILE A 25 4.49 -12.93 20.99
CA ILE A 25 3.09 -12.86 20.52
C ILE A 25 2.82 -11.51 19.84
N LEU A 26 3.36 -10.42 20.39
CA LEU A 26 3.07 -9.07 19.96
C LEU A 26 3.68 -8.72 18.59
N ILE A 27 4.92 -9.12 18.33
CA ILE A 27 5.64 -8.77 17.09
C ILE A 27 4.93 -9.29 15.82
N PRO A 28 4.59 -10.59 15.69
CA PRO A 28 3.92 -11.08 14.48
C PRO A 28 2.53 -10.45 14.28
N GLN A 29 1.79 -10.23 15.38
CA GLN A 29 0.49 -9.56 15.29
C GLN A 29 0.63 -8.12 14.76
N LEU A 30 1.66 -7.39 15.22
CA LEU A 30 1.89 -6.03 14.76
C LEU A 30 2.27 -5.99 13.27
N THR A 31 3.10 -6.92 12.80
CA THR A 31 3.45 -6.98 11.37
C THR A 31 2.23 -7.23 10.50
N ASP A 32 1.35 -8.15 10.88
CA ASP A 32 0.14 -8.47 10.13
C ASP A 32 -0.83 -7.28 10.06
N ILE A 33 -0.98 -6.54 11.16
CA ILE A 33 -1.82 -5.34 11.21
C ILE A 33 -1.25 -4.26 10.28
N THR A 34 0.06 -4.03 10.32
CA THR A 34 0.70 -3.02 9.45
C THR A 34 0.59 -3.39 7.98
N HIS A 35 0.79 -4.66 7.63
CA HIS A 35 0.64 -5.16 6.28
C HIS A 35 -0.82 -5.00 5.80
N SER A 36 -1.79 -5.43 6.59
CA SER A 36 -3.22 -5.28 6.28
C SER A 36 -3.64 -3.81 6.09
N ALA A 37 -3.10 -2.92 6.93
CA ALA A 37 -3.35 -1.48 6.82
C ALA A 37 -2.76 -0.91 5.52
N ASN A 38 -1.56 -1.32 5.14
CA ASN A 38 -0.94 -0.90 3.89
C ASN A 38 -1.70 -1.44 2.67
N ALA A 39 -2.16 -2.70 2.70
CA ALA A 39 -3.01 -3.28 1.66
C ALA A 39 -4.34 -2.51 1.52
N ALA A 40 -4.93 -2.05 2.62
CA ALA A 40 -6.13 -1.23 2.58
C ALA A 40 -5.88 0.13 1.92
N VAL A 41 -4.73 0.77 2.19
CA VAL A 41 -4.33 2.01 1.52
C VAL A 41 -4.18 1.80 0.01
N ASP A 42 -3.57 0.70 -0.40
CA ASP A 42 -3.38 0.40 -1.82
C ASP A 42 -4.71 0.18 -2.54
N LYS A 43 -5.67 -0.49 -1.90
CA LYS A 43 -7.04 -0.60 -2.41
C LYS A 43 -7.72 0.77 -2.57
N THR A 44 -7.53 1.69 -1.62
CA THR A 44 -8.05 3.06 -1.74
C THR A 44 -7.39 3.82 -2.88
N LYS A 45 -6.07 3.69 -3.05
CA LYS A 45 -5.35 4.31 -4.17
C LYS A 45 -5.83 3.76 -5.51
N LEU A 46 -5.98 2.44 -5.65
CA LEU A 46 -6.52 1.80 -6.84
C LEU A 46 -7.93 2.31 -7.16
N HIS A 47 -8.80 2.41 -6.15
CA HIS A 47 -10.14 2.96 -6.32
C HIS A 47 -10.10 4.41 -6.85
N ASN A 48 -9.24 5.26 -6.28
CA ASN A 48 -9.07 6.64 -6.75
C ASN A 48 -8.53 6.69 -8.19
N LEU A 49 -7.62 5.80 -8.53
CA LEU A 49 -7.07 5.68 -9.88
C LEU A 49 -8.14 5.29 -10.91
N ASN A 50 -8.99 4.32 -10.56
CA ASN A 50 -10.14 3.93 -11.37
C ASN A 50 -11.17 5.05 -11.50
N LEU A 51 -11.45 5.77 -10.42
CA LEU A 51 -12.34 6.93 -10.44
C LEU A 51 -11.81 8.02 -11.38
N ALA A 52 -10.54 8.39 -11.26
CA ALA A 52 -9.90 9.38 -12.13
C ALA A 52 -9.94 8.95 -13.60
N THR A 53 -9.66 7.68 -13.88
CA THR A 53 -9.71 7.11 -15.23
C THR A 53 -11.13 7.12 -15.80
N SER A 54 -12.14 6.80 -14.99
CA SER A 54 -13.55 6.84 -15.38
C SER A 54 -14.01 8.27 -15.72
N ILE A 55 -13.59 9.26 -14.93
CA ILE A 55 -13.86 10.67 -15.19
C ILE A 55 -13.18 11.10 -16.50
N TYR A 56 -11.90 10.79 -16.67
CA TYR A 56 -11.16 11.06 -17.91
C TYR A 56 -11.86 10.47 -19.14
N ARG A 57 -12.26 9.19 -19.08
CA ARG A 57 -13.00 8.53 -20.17
C ARG A 57 -14.29 9.27 -20.51
N SER A 58 -15.08 9.62 -19.49
CA SER A 58 -16.37 10.30 -19.64
C SER A 58 -16.21 11.67 -20.28
N GLU A 59 -15.27 12.49 -19.80
CA GLU A 59 -15.07 13.85 -20.31
C GLU A 59 -14.49 13.88 -21.73
N LYS A 60 -13.64 12.92 -22.08
CA LYS A 60 -13.10 12.79 -23.44
C LYS A 60 -14.04 12.11 -24.42
N GLY A 61 -15.16 11.55 -23.93
CA GLY A 61 -16.11 10.82 -24.77
C GLY A 61 -15.51 9.58 -25.41
N ILE A 62 -14.60 8.89 -24.69
CA ILE A 62 -13.95 7.68 -25.20
C ILE A 62 -14.93 6.50 -25.08
N GLU A 63 -15.49 6.10 -26.22
CA GLU A 63 -16.45 5.00 -26.34
C GLU A 63 -15.92 3.90 -27.27
N GLY A 64 -16.15 2.65 -26.88
CA GLY A 64 -15.85 1.47 -27.72
C GLY A 64 -14.37 1.21 -28.02
N THR A 65 -13.45 1.90 -27.35
CA THR A 65 -12.00 1.80 -27.53
C THR A 65 -11.28 1.82 -26.18
N ASP A 66 -10.00 1.43 -26.19
CA ASP A 66 -9.14 1.50 -25.01
C ASP A 66 -8.92 2.96 -24.58
N ILE A 67 -9.13 3.24 -23.30
CA ILE A 67 -9.02 4.59 -22.70
C ILE A 67 -7.62 5.17 -22.92
N PHE A 68 -6.60 4.31 -22.94
CA PHE A 68 -5.21 4.68 -23.14
C PHE A 68 -4.65 4.19 -24.47
N GLU A 69 -5.47 4.21 -25.52
CA GLU A 69 -5.06 3.76 -26.86
C GLU A 69 -3.67 4.32 -27.27
N GLY A 70 -2.79 3.41 -27.70
CA GLY A 70 -1.42 3.74 -28.12
C GLY A 70 -0.40 3.85 -26.98
N ILE A 71 -0.80 3.66 -25.72
CA ILE A 71 0.10 3.65 -24.56
C ILE A 71 0.15 2.22 -24.01
N SER A 72 1.35 1.64 -23.95
CA SER A 72 1.55 0.28 -23.42
C SER A 72 2.09 0.26 -21.99
N ASP A 73 2.76 1.34 -21.56
CA ASP A 73 3.41 1.45 -20.26
C ASP A 73 2.47 2.08 -19.23
N ASP A 74 2.29 1.41 -18.10
CA ASP A 74 1.36 1.82 -17.04
C ASP A 74 1.77 3.14 -16.38
N LEU A 75 3.06 3.40 -16.20
CA LEU A 75 3.51 4.70 -15.69
C LEU A 75 3.18 5.81 -16.68
N LEU A 76 3.27 5.56 -17.98
CA LEU A 76 2.86 6.54 -19.00
C LEU A 76 1.35 6.78 -19.01
N ARG A 77 0.52 5.75 -18.74
CA ARG A 77 -0.93 5.92 -18.58
C ARG A 77 -1.26 6.81 -17.38
N MET A 78 -0.60 6.59 -16.24
CA MET A 78 -0.78 7.43 -15.04
C MET A 78 -0.26 8.85 -15.27
N ASN A 79 0.89 9.02 -15.91
CA ASN A 79 1.42 10.35 -16.26
C ASN A 79 0.44 11.11 -17.15
N LYS A 80 -0.21 10.45 -18.12
CA LYS A 80 -1.24 11.11 -18.93
C LYS A 80 -2.38 11.65 -18.06
N LEU A 81 -2.85 10.89 -17.07
CA LEU A 81 -3.89 11.36 -16.15
C LEU A 81 -3.41 12.53 -15.28
N VAL A 82 -2.14 12.56 -14.89
CA VAL A 82 -1.53 13.67 -14.15
C VAL A 82 -1.40 14.92 -15.03
N ASP A 83 -0.85 14.76 -16.23
CA ASP A 83 -0.62 15.84 -17.19
C ASP A 83 -1.95 16.50 -17.62
N GLU A 84 -3.01 15.71 -17.72
CA GLU A 84 -4.35 16.21 -18.05
C GLU A 84 -5.15 16.67 -16.82
N GLY A 85 -4.60 16.54 -15.61
CA GLY A 85 -5.18 17.08 -14.37
C GLY A 85 -6.25 16.22 -13.70
N TYR A 86 -6.39 14.95 -14.09
CA TYR A 86 -7.30 13.99 -13.46
C TYR A 86 -6.70 13.32 -12.21
N LEU A 87 -5.36 13.33 -12.10
CA LEU A 87 -4.62 12.93 -10.90
C LEU A 87 -3.72 14.07 -10.44
N GLU A 88 -3.59 14.24 -9.12
CA GLU A 88 -2.66 15.20 -8.54
C GLU A 88 -1.20 14.69 -8.60
N GLU A 89 -1.02 13.38 -8.47
CA GLU A 89 0.29 12.71 -8.49
C GLU A 89 0.16 11.26 -8.99
N ILE A 90 1.30 10.67 -9.36
CA ILE A 90 1.37 9.25 -9.68
C ILE A 90 1.11 8.43 -8.42
N LEU A 91 0.12 7.54 -8.49
CA LEU A 91 -0.25 6.67 -7.38
C LEU A 91 0.59 5.39 -7.41
N ILE A 92 1.62 5.33 -6.57
CA ILE A 92 2.41 4.12 -6.35
C ILE A 92 1.84 3.28 -5.19
N PRO A 93 1.81 1.94 -5.30
CA PRO A 93 1.47 1.06 -4.19
C PRO A 93 2.41 1.24 -2.99
N ARG A 94 1.93 0.94 -1.80
CA ARG A 94 2.69 1.00 -0.55
C ARG A 94 3.35 -0.34 -0.24
N LEU A 95 2.66 -1.44 -0.53
CA LEU A 95 3.24 -2.77 -0.46
C LEU A 95 4.13 -3.02 -1.68
N ILE A 96 5.29 -3.62 -1.47
CA ILE A 96 6.33 -3.78 -2.51
C ILE A 96 5.91 -4.87 -3.50
N GLU A 97 5.19 -5.85 -3.00
CA GLU A 97 4.58 -6.94 -3.74
C GLU A 97 3.39 -6.47 -4.60
N HIS A 98 2.84 -5.27 -4.36
CA HIS A 98 1.73 -4.76 -5.14
C HIS A 98 2.22 -3.95 -6.34
N GLU A 99 1.61 -4.19 -7.48
CA GLU A 99 1.76 -3.40 -8.70
C GLU A 99 0.38 -2.99 -9.22
N PHE A 100 0.26 -1.74 -9.70
CA PHE A 100 -0.96 -1.29 -10.37
C PHE A 100 -0.79 -1.43 -11.87
N VAL A 101 -1.59 -2.30 -12.46
CA VAL A 101 -1.52 -2.67 -13.89
C VAL A 101 -2.85 -2.32 -14.56
N TRP A 102 -2.78 -1.82 -15.80
CA TRP A 102 -3.97 -1.54 -16.59
C TRP A 102 -4.49 -2.81 -17.29
N ASP A 103 -5.73 -3.21 -16.99
CA ASP A 103 -6.42 -4.25 -17.76
C ASP A 103 -7.11 -3.62 -18.98
N VAL A 104 -6.60 -3.94 -20.17
CA VAL A 104 -7.13 -3.43 -21.45
C VAL A 104 -8.47 -4.07 -21.81
N THR A 105 -8.78 -5.26 -21.29
CA THR A 105 -10.06 -5.95 -21.55
C THR A 105 -11.17 -5.33 -20.73
N ASP A 106 -10.94 -5.19 -19.43
CA ASP A 106 -11.94 -4.72 -18.47
C ASP A 106 -11.94 -3.19 -18.34
N GLN A 107 -10.94 -2.51 -18.90
CA GLN A 107 -10.80 -1.05 -18.89
C GLN A 107 -10.77 -0.49 -17.46
N GLU A 108 -10.07 -1.21 -16.59
CA GLU A 108 -9.89 -0.88 -15.18
C GLU A 108 -8.45 -1.19 -14.73
N TRP A 109 -8.00 -0.48 -13.71
CA TRP A 109 -6.76 -0.74 -13.02
C TRP A 109 -6.95 -1.86 -12.01
N GLU A 110 -5.99 -2.78 -11.99
CA GLU A 110 -5.94 -3.91 -11.06
C GLU A 110 -4.67 -3.90 -10.20
N ILE A 111 -4.77 -4.55 -9.03
CA ILE A 111 -3.59 -4.87 -8.21
C ILE A 111 -3.12 -6.27 -8.62
N VAL A 112 -1.89 -6.33 -9.12
CA VAL A 112 -1.16 -7.58 -9.32
C VAL A 112 -0.20 -7.77 -8.15
N VAL A 113 -0.15 -8.99 -7.63
CA VAL A 113 0.79 -9.35 -6.56
C VAL A 113 1.98 -10.07 -7.20
N ASN A 114 3.16 -9.47 -7.10
CA ASN A 114 4.41 -10.07 -7.55
C ASN A 114 4.99 -10.96 -6.45
N GLU A 115 5.27 -12.23 -6.78
CA GLU A 115 5.91 -13.21 -5.88
C GLU A 115 7.42 -13.00 -5.73
#